data_AF-A0A7D5RRJ0-F1
#
_entry.id   AF-A0A7D5RRJ0-F1
#
_cell.length_a   1.000
_cell.length_b   1.000
_cell.length_c   1.000
_cell.angle_alpha   90.00
_cell.angle_beta   90.00
_cell.angle_gamma   90.00
#
_symmetry.space_group_name_H-M   'P 1'
#
loop_
_entity.id
_entity.type
_entity.pdbx_description
1 polymer ?
#
loop_
_entity_poly.entity_id
_entity_poly.type
_entity_poly.pdbx_seq_one_letter_code
_entity_poly.pdbx_strand_id
1 'polypeptide(L)'
;MTNSNNADEEDFDEFFKKFTSDSVFQMERTKFPFRVIWLTEDGEMTHETEKEDWTHSTFHYEDNYATRQVDGYTQEIKLFGDSVRLEQRGVDNGIYVDYLFIRENGKWILFTGRDYSD
;
A
#
# COMPACT_ATOMS: atom_id res chain seq x y z
N MET A 1 -6.15 11.25 32.06
CA MET A 1 -6.99 10.71 30.97
C MET A 1 -6.34 9.41 30.54
N THR A 2 -7.13 8.34 30.48
CA THR A 2 -6.67 6.95 30.47
C THR A 2 -5.91 6.60 29.20
N ASN A 3 -4.66 6.20 29.36
CA ASN A 3 -3.83 5.60 28.33
C ASN A 3 -4.30 4.15 28.15
N SER A 4 -5.23 3.91 27.23
CA SER A 4 -5.57 2.55 26.82
C SER A 4 -4.50 2.07 25.86
N ASN A 5 -3.48 1.39 26.39
CA ASN A 5 -2.65 0.50 25.58
C ASN A 5 -3.57 -0.66 25.14
N ASN A 6 -4.14 -0.57 23.95
CA ASN A 6 -4.83 -1.70 23.32
C ASN A 6 -3.77 -2.74 22.95
N ALA A 7 -3.52 -3.70 23.84
CA ALA A 7 -2.59 -4.81 23.62
C ALA A 7 -3.01 -5.74 22.46
N ASP A 8 -4.15 -5.49 21.84
CA ASP A 8 -4.71 -6.25 20.72
C ASP A 8 -4.51 -5.57 19.34
N GLU A 9 -3.89 -4.38 19.30
CA GLU A 9 -3.60 -3.69 18.05
C GLU A 9 -2.27 -4.18 17.44
N GLU A 10 -2.33 -4.64 16.19
CA GLU A 10 -1.16 -5.06 15.44
C GLU A 10 -0.24 -3.87 15.14
N ASP A 11 1.06 -4.04 15.42
CA ASP A 11 2.10 -3.09 15.02
C ASP A 11 2.25 -3.08 13.49
N PHE A 12 2.35 -1.89 12.90
CA PHE A 12 2.39 -1.78 11.44
C PHE A 12 3.70 -2.31 10.85
N ASP A 13 4.84 -2.10 11.50
CA ASP A 13 6.14 -2.51 10.97
C ASP A 13 6.28 -4.04 11.00
N GLU A 14 5.84 -4.69 12.09
CA GLU A 14 5.77 -6.15 12.19
C GLU A 14 4.82 -6.75 11.14
N PHE A 15 3.63 -6.16 11.00
CA PHE A 15 2.68 -6.52 9.96
C PHE A 15 3.31 -6.40 8.57
N PHE A 16 3.89 -5.23 8.24
CA PHE A 16 4.35 -4.90 6.90
C PHE A 16 5.55 -5.76 6.50
N LYS A 17 6.46 -6.05 7.44
CA LYS A 17 7.55 -7.01 7.23
C LYS A 17 7.02 -8.41 6.86
N LYS A 18 5.98 -8.89 7.54
CA LYS A 18 5.37 -10.18 7.19
C LYS A 18 4.60 -10.09 5.87
N PHE A 19 3.83 -9.03 5.68
CA PHE A 19 3.02 -8.76 4.49
C PHE A 19 3.85 -8.73 3.21
N THR A 20 5.06 -8.19 3.25
CA THR A 20 5.97 -8.09 2.10
C THR A 20 6.79 -9.35 1.83
N SER A 21 6.81 -10.32 2.75
CA SER A 21 7.65 -11.53 2.66
C SER A 21 6.89 -12.84 2.52
N ASP A 22 5.59 -12.85 2.83
CA ASP A 22 4.73 -14.04 2.79
C ASP A 22 3.52 -13.78 1.88
N SER A 23 3.52 -14.42 0.71
CA SER A 23 2.46 -14.25 -0.30
C SER A 23 1.08 -14.73 0.18
N VAL A 24 1.03 -15.77 1.02
CA VAL A 24 -0.23 -16.30 1.56
C VAL A 24 -0.79 -15.30 2.56
N PHE A 25 0.06 -14.81 3.47
CA PHE A 25 -0.34 -13.78 4.42
C PHE A 25 -0.74 -12.47 3.73
N GLN A 26 -0.02 -12.06 2.67
CA GLN A 26 -0.38 -10.88 1.88
C GLN A 26 -1.79 -11.02 1.29
N MET A 27 -2.10 -12.18 0.72
CA MET A 27 -3.41 -12.47 0.16
C MET A 27 -4.50 -12.54 1.25
N GLU A 28 -4.21 -13.04 2.45
CA GLU A 28 -5.16 -13.01 3.58
C GLU A 28 -5.43 -11.60 4.12
N ARG A 29 -4.46 -10.70 3.98
CA ARG A 29 -4.50 -9.32 4.49
C ARG A 29 -4.74 -8.29 3.39
N THR A 30 -5.28 -8.70 2.25
CA THR A 30 -5.70 -7.80 1.17
C THR A 30 -7.22 -7.87 1.01
N LYS A 31 -7.87 -6.72 0.87
CA LYS A 31 -9.30 -6.63 0.59
C LYS A 31 -9.52 -6.97 -0.88
N PHE A 32 -10.31 -8.01 -1.16
CA PHE A 32 -10.66 -8.42 -2.52
C PHE A 32 -12.12 -8.09 -2.90
N PRO A 33 -12.41 -7.79 -4.19
CA PRO A 33 -11.42 -7.53 -5.23
C PRO A 33 -10.57 -6.30 -4.87
N PHE A 34 -9.27 -6.39 -5.13
CA PHE A 34 -8.37 -5.28 -4.83
C PHE A 34 -8.59 -4.19 -5.87
N ARG A 35 -8.89 -2.98 -5.39
CA ARG A 35 -9.25 -1.85 -6.25
C ARG A 35 -8.09 -0.88 -6.37
N VAL A 36 -7.74 -0.53 -7.60
CA VAL A 36 -6.89 0.63 -7.91
C VAL A 36 -7.77 1.68 -8.59
N ILE A 37 -7.87 2.85 -7.96
CA ILE A 37 -8.66 3.98 -8.46
C ILE A 37 -7.72 4.93 -9.19
N TRP A 38 -7.99 5.18 -10.46
CA TRP A 38 -7.26 6.07 -11.34
C TRP A 38 -8.03 7.38 -11.47
N LEU A 39 -7.38 8.51 -11.21
CA LEU A 39 -7.97 9.81 -11.50
C LEU A 39 -7.61 10.21 -12.93
N THR A 40 -8.62 10.46 -13.76
CA THR A 40 -8.46 10.96 -15.13
C THR A 40 -9.17 12.29 -15.32
N GLU A 41 -8.91 12.96 -16.46
CA GLU A 41 -9.63 14.19 -16.84
C GLU A 41 -11.15 13.99 -16.92
N ASP A 42 -11.60 12.76 -17.27
CA ASP A 42 -13.00 12.39 -17.44
C ASP A 42 -13.67 11.87 -16.14
N GLY A 43 -12.92 11.74 -15.05
CA GLY A 43 -13.43 11.29 -13.74
C GLY A 43 -12.59 10.18 -13.11
N GLU A 44 -13.24 9.31 -12.32
CA GLU A 44 -12.56 8.18 -11.67
C GLU A 44 -12.79 6.88 -12.46
N MET A 45 -11.70 6.18 -12.78
CA MET A 45 -11.77 4.80 -13.27
C MET A 45 -11.30 3.84 -12.18
N THR A 46 -11.90 2.66 -12.10
CA THR A 46 -11.48 1.63 -11.15
C THR A 46 -11.02 0.38 -11.89
N HIS A 47 -9.82 -0.08 -11.58
CA HIS A 47 -9.34 -1.39 -11.94
C HIS A 47 -9.51 -2.34 -10.74
N GLU A 48 -10.10 -3.50 -10.98
CA GLU A 48 -10.33 -4.52 -9.96
C GLU A 48 -9.47 -5.76 -10.27
N THR A 49 -8.74 -6.24 -9.27
CA THR A 49 -7.99 -7.51 -9.34
C THR A 49 -8.63 -8.51 -8.39
N GLU A 50 -9.13 -9.62 -8.92
CA GLU A 50 -9.69 -10.70 -8.11
C GLU A 50 -8.60 -11.47 -7.36
N LYS A 51 -9.02 -12.21 -6.34
CA LYS A 51 -8.10 -12.96 -5.48
C LYS A 51 -7.30 -14.00 -6.26
N GLU A 52 -7.92 -14.63 -7.24
CA GLU A 52 -7.33 -15.67 -8.10
C GLU A 52 -6.27 -15.11 -9.05
N ASP A 53 -6.37 -13.83 -9.40
CA ASP A 53 -5.45 -13.12 -10.30
C ASP A 53 -4.40 -12.30 -9.52
N TRP A 54 -4.43 -12.36 -8.18
CA TRP A 54 -3.53 -11.59 -7.33
C TRP A 54 -2.07 -12.03 -7.48
N THR A 55 -1.20 -11.05 -7.72
CA THR A 55 0.25 -11.25 -7.73
C THR A 55 0.88 -10.63 -6.48
N HIS A 56 1.77 -11.37 -5.84
CA HIS A 56 2.49 -10.87 -4.66
C HIS A 56 3.34 -9.63 -5.00
N SER A 57 3.07 -8.52 -4.31
CA SER A 57 3.91 -7.31 -4.33
C SER A 57 4.86 -7.30 -3.14
N THR A 58 6.15 -7.13 -3.36
CA THR A 58 7.15 -7.06 -2.27
C THR A 58 7.24 -5.68 -1.65
N PHE A 59 6.72 -4.63 -2.30
CA PHE A 59 6.88 -3.23 -1.90
C PHE A 59 8.34 -2.86 -1.54
N HIS A 60 9.30 -3.54 -2.15
CA HIS A 60 10.71 -3.42 -1.82
C HIS A 60 11.28 -2.12 -2.38
N TYR A 61 11.89 -1.33 -1.50
CA TYR A 61 12.54 -0.07 -1.84
C TYR A 61 13.93 0.00 -1.22
N GLU A 62 14.90 0.50 -1.98
CA GLU A 62 16.23 0.88 -1.50
C GLU A 62 16.52 2.31 -1.96
N ASP A 63 17.25 3.10 -1.16
CA ASP A 63 17.52 4.52 -1.44
C ASP A 63 18.17 4.76 -2.82
N ASN A 64 18.97 3.80 -3.31
CA ASN A 64 19.58 3.89 -4.64
C ASN A 64 18.56 3.83 -5.79
N TYR A 65 17.32 3.39 -5.55
CA TYR A 65 16.27 3.35 -6.57
C TYR A 65 15.94 4.76 -7.05
N ALA A 66 15.99 5.77 -6.17
CA ALA A 66 15.75 7.17 -6.55
C ALA A 66 16.78 7.72 -7.56
N THR A 67 17.91 7.02 -7.77
CA THR A 67 18.96 7.43 -8.70
C THR A 67 18.98 6.63 -9.99
N ARG A 68 18.05 5.68 -10.17
CA ARG A 68 17.95 4.89 -11.40
C ARG A 68 17.46 5.76 -12.56
N GLN A 69 18.02 5.53 -13.74
CA GLN A 69 17.71 6.33 -14.94
C GLN A 69 16.39 5.97 -15.63
N VAL A 70 15.86 4.76 -15.41
CA VAL A 70 14.72 4.24 -16.18
C VAL A 70 13.47 4.14 -15.31
N ASP A 71 13.62 3.58 -14.12
CA ASP A 71 12.55 3.22 -13.19
C ASP A 71 12.77 3.85 -11.81
N GLY A 72 13.40 5.03 -11.76
CA GLY A 72 13.67 5.69 -10.49
C GLY A 72 12.40 6.08 -9.76
N TYR A 73 12.32 5.82 -8.45
CA TYR A 73 11.22 6.28 -7.61
C TYR A 73 11.70 6.45 -6.16
N THR A 74 10.87 7.09 -5.33
CA THR A 74 10.99 7.12 -3.86
C THR A 74 9.80 6.42 -3.23
N GLN A 75 9.99 5.86 -2.05
CA GLN A 75 8.91 5.24 -1.27
C GLN A 75 8.84 5.83 0.14
N GLU A 76 7.65 6.25 0.57
CA GLU A 76 7.42 6.77 1.93
C GLU A 76 6.22 6.10 2.59
N ILE A 77 6.30 5.86 3.91
CA ILE A 77 5.19 5.35 4.72
C ILE A 77 4.72 6.47 5.64
N LYS A 78 3.43 6.80 5.60
CA LYS A 78 2.80 7.84 6.44
C LYS A 78 1.66 7.25 7.26
N LEU A 79 1.76 7.40 8.59
CA LEU A 79 0.78 6.88 9.54
C LEU A 79 -0.27 7.94 9.88
N PHE A 80 -1.54 7.55 9.90
CA PHE A 80 -2.70 8.39 10.19
C PHE A 80 -3.70 7.64 11.08
N GLY A 81 -3.36 7.48 12.36
CA GLY A 81 -4.18 6.72 13.31
C GLY A 81 -4.38 5.27 12.83
N ASP A 82 -5.62 4.91 12.51
CA ASP A 82 -6.02 3.58 12.02
C ASP A 82 -5.85 3.40 10.50
N SER A 83 -5.06 4.26 9.85
CA SER A 83 -4.73 4.14 8.44
C SER A 83 -3.25 4.41 8.19
N VAL A 84 -2.69 3.77 7.17
CA VAL A 84 -1.34 4.00 6.68
C VAL A 84 -1.37 4.20 5.17
N ARG A 85 -0.58 5.14 4.70
CA ARG A 85 -0.38 5.42 3.28
C ARG A 85 1.04 5.13 2.89
N LEU A 86 1.23 4.19 1.97
CA LEU A 86 2.50 3.91 1.31
C LEU A 86 2.51 4.67 -0.02
N GLU A 87 3.37 5.68 -0.13
CA GLU A 87 3.50 6.55 -1.28
C GLU A 87 4.66 6.09 -2.16
N GLN A 88 4.42 5.89 -3.45
CA GLN A 88 5.45 5.72 -4.47
C GLN A 88 5.44 6.91 -5.42
N ARG A 89 6.60 7.54 -5.61
CA ARG A 89 6.76 8.73 -6.45
C ARG A 89 7.91 8.55 -7.41
N GLY A 90 7.61 8.67 -8.69
CA GLY A 90 8.55 8.57 -9.78
C GLY A 90 9.56 9.69 -9.79
N VAL A 91 10.79 9.36 -10.16
CA VAL A 91 11.82 10.35 -10.50
C VAL A 91 11.82 10.47 -12.02
N ASP A 92 11.21 11.56 -12.51
CA ASP A 92 11.08 11.89 -13.92
C ASP A 92 10.36 10.82 -14.79
N ASN A 93 9.51 9.97 -14.19
CA ASN A 93 8.83 8.88 -14.90
C ASN A 93 7.32 8.71 -14.60
N GLY A 94 6.69 9.73 -14.02
CA GLY A 94 5.22 9.81 -13.90
C GLY A 94 4.59 8.92 -12.83
N ILE A 95 5.33 8.01 -12.18
CA ILE A 95 4.79 7.15 -11.12
C ILE A 95 4.23 8.02 -10.00
N TYR A 96 2.94 7.91 -9.71
CA TYR A 96 2.33 8.58 -8.58
C TYR A 96 1.23 7.68 -7.99
N VAL A 97 1.64 6.76 -7.12
CA VAL A 97 0.72 5.74 -6.56
C VAL A 97 0.72 5.79 -5.04
N ASP A 98 -0.47 5.71 -4.46
CA ASP A 98 -0.67 5.53 -3.02
C ASP A 98 -1.34 4.18 -2.75
N TYR A 99 -0.74 3.34 -1.90
CA TYR A 99 -1.38 2.16 -1.35
C TYR A 99 -1.89 2.45 0.06
N LEU A 100 -3.18 2.20 0.30
CA LEU A 100 -3.84 2.48 1.56
C LEU A 100 -4.04 1.21 2.37
N PHE A 101 -3.52 1.21 3.58
CA PHE A 101 -3.78 0.19 4.58
C PHE A 101 -4.70 0.77 5.65
N ILE A 102 -5.64 -0.03 6.12
CA ILE A 102 -6.55 0.32 7.21
C ILE A 102 -6.49 -0.74 8.29
N ARG A 103 -6.78 -0.34 9.53
CA ARG A 103 -6.92 -1.27 10.64
C ARG A 103 -8.38 -1.67 10.82
N GLU A 104 -8.70 -2.93 10.54
CA GLU A 104 -10.01 -3.54 10.77
C GLU A 104 -9.89 -4.54 11.94
N ASN A 105 -10.62 -4.34 13.03
CA ASN A 105 -10.61 -5.22 14.21
C ASN A 105 -9.19 -5.51 14.76
N GLY A 106 -8.37 -4.47 14.88
CA GLY A 106 -6.99 -4.57 15.39
C GLY A 106 -5.97 -5.10 14.37
N LYS A 107 -6.39 -5.46 13.15
CA LYS A 107 -5.54 -6.06 12.11
C LYS A 107 -5.37 -5.13 10.92
N TRP A 108 -4.16 -4.98 10.43
CA TRP A 108 -3.89 -4.22 9.21
C TRP A 108 -4.31 -5.01 7.96
N ILE A 109 -4.93 -4.29 7.02
CA ILE A 109 -5.44 -4.80 5.75
C ILE A 109 -5.05 -3.81 4.64
N LEU A 110 -4.48 -4.31 3.54
CA LEU A 110 -4.35 -3.54 2.30
C LEU A 110 -5.73 -3.36 1.68
N PHE A 111 -6.19 -2.11 1.59
CA PHE A 111 -7.57 -1.77 1.26
C PHE A 111 -7.75 -1.39 -0.21
N THR A 112 -6.92 -0.49 -0.72
CA THR A 112 -7.03 0.02 -2.10
C THR A 112 -5.72 0.69 -2.53
N GLY A 113 -5.52 0.83 -3.83
CA GLY A 113 -4.53 1.71 -4.45
C GLY A 113 -5.20 2.94 -5.05
N ARG A 114 -4.48 4.06 -5.09
CA ARG A 114 -4.85 5.25 -5.85
C ARG A 114 -3.72 5.60 -6.79
N ASP A 115 -4.01 5.66 -8.07
CA ASP A 115 -3.09 6.04 -9.12
C ASP A 115 -3.42 7.45 -9.59
N TYR A 116 -2.43 8.31 -9.49
CA TYR A 116 -2.45 9.73 -9.87
C TYR A 116 -1.49 10.02 -11.02
N SER A 117 -0.97 8.96 -11.66
CA SER A 117 -0.05 9.09 -12.79
C SER A 117 -0.81 9.64 -14.00
N ASP A 118 -0.24 10.63 -14.67
CA ASP A 118 -0.76 11.25 -15.90
C ASP A 118 -0.38 10.46 -17.16
#